data_AF-A0A7C6B7L8-F1
#
_entry.id   AF-A0A7C6B7L8-F1
#
_cell.length_a   1.000
_cell.length_b   1.000
_cell.length_c   1.000
_cell.angle_alpha   90.00
_cell.angle_beta   90.00
_cell.angle_gamma   90.00
#
_symmetry.space_group_name_H-M   'P 1'
#
loop_
_entity.id
_entity.type
_entity.pdbx_description
1 polymer ?
#
loop_
_entity_poly.entity_id
_entity_poly.type
_entity_poly.pdbx_seq_one_letter_code
_entity_poly.pdbx_strand_id
1 'polypeptide(L)'
;MTKETPIINRVIQPVIKQYEWVEVVVENDMNIYELALQYYGRESEYSQIYRANRDVIPETLKIVNGMLLKLPITQNFRERPFILNQN
;
A
#
# COMPACT_ATOMS: atom_id res chain seq x y z
N MET A 1 -48.69 -23.37 -7.35
CA MET A 1 -47.70 -22.39 -6.87
C MET A 1 -46.37 -23.10 -6.63
N THR A 2 -45.60 -23.29 -7.69
CA THR A 2 -44.18 -23.63 -7.58
C THR A 2 -43.42 -22.30 -7.50
N LYS A 3 -42.85 -21.99 -6.33
CA LYS A 3 -42.00 -20.81 -6.18
C LYS A 3 -40.67 -21.15 -6.84
N GLU A 4 -40.47 -20.67 -8.05
CA GLU A 4 -39.15 -20.61 -8.66
C GLU A 4 -38.31 -19.64 -7.83
N THR A 5 -37.27 -20.16 -7.19
CA THR A 5 -36.28 -19.34 -6.51
C THR A 5 -35.49 -18.56 -7.57
N PRO A 6 -35.40 -17.22 -7.51
CA PRO A 6 -34.57 -16.50 -8.45
C PRO A 6 -33.11 -16.89 -8.20
N ILE A 7 -32.47 -17.45 -9.22
CA ILE A 7 -31.01 -17.57 -9.29
C ILE A 7 -30.50 -16.15 -9.42
N ILE A 8 -30.17 -15.52 -8.28
CA ILE A 8 -29.47 -14.25 -8.29
C ILE A 8 -28.10 -14.54 -8.91
N ASN A 9 -27.92 -14.11 -10.15
CA ASN A 9 -26.65 -14.04 -10.83
C ASN A 9 -25.64 -13.41 -9.87
N ARG A 10 -24.81 -14.25 -9.25
CA ARG A 10 -23.63 -13.85 -8.51
C ARG A 10 -22.70 -13.24 -9.55
N VAL A 11 -22.89 -11.95 -9.81
CA VAL A 11 -21.84 -11.11 -10.37
C VAL A 11 -20.70 -11.25 -9.38
N ILE A 12 -19.74 -12.13 -9.69
CA ILE A 12 -18.44 -12.12 -9.04
C ILE A 12 -17.81 -10.82 -9.54
N GLN A 13 -18.22 -9.70 -8.95
CA GLN A 13 -17.37 -8.52 -8.97
C GLN A 13 -16.05 -9.03 -8.41
N PRO A 14 -14.92 -8.89 -9.14
CA PRO A 14 -13.65 -9.19 -8.52
C PRO A 14 -13.65 -8.42 -7.22
N VAL A 15 -13.45 -9.10 -6.09
CA VAL A 15 -13.20 -8.41 -4.83
C VAL A 15 -11.93 -7.62 -5.11
N ILE A 16 -12.09 -6.37 -5.54
CA ILE A 16 -11.00 -5.45 -5.78
C ILE A 16 -10.37 -5.38 -4.41
N LYS A 17 -9.20 -5.99 -4.27
CA LYS A 17 -8.46 -6.01 -3.02
C LYS A 17 -7.98 -4.57 -2.83
N GLN A 18 -8.87 -3.71 -2.34
CA GLN A 18 -8.54 -2.36 -1.91
C GLN A 18 -7.66 -2.56 -0.70
N TYR A 19 -6.36 -2.55 -0.92
CA TYR A 19 -5.42 -2.41 0.18
C TYR A 19 -5.76 -1.08 0.86
N GLU A 20 -6.00 -1.09 2.16
CA GLU A 20 -5.90 0.16 2.92
C GLU A 20 -4.47 0.67 2.75
N TRP A 21 -4.28 1.98 2.57
CA TRP A 21 -2.96 2.61 2.54
C TRP A 21 -2.97 3.85 3.41
N VAL A 22 -1.77 4.26 3.83
CA VAL A 22 -1.52 5.59 4.37
C VAL A 22 -0.79 6.41 3.31
N GLU A 23 -1.01 7.71 3.30
CA GLU A 23 -0.24 8.64 2.47
C GLU A 23 0.93 9.18 3.30
N VAL A 24 2.13 9.11 2.73
CA VAL A 24 3.37 9.57 3.38
C VAL A 24 4.09 10.50 2.43
N VAL A 25 4.56 11.63 2.96
CA VAL A 25 5.45 12.53 2.23
C VAL A 25 6.88 12.06 2.42
N VAL A 26 7.63 11.93 1.32
CA VAL A 26 9.06 11.62 1.37
C VAL A 26 9.82 12.81 1.97
N GLU A 27 10.64 12.54 2.97
CA GLU A 27 11.44 13.54 3.69
C GLU A 27 12.89 13.06 3.87
N ASN A 28 13.78 13.96 4.27
CA ASN A 28 15.18 13.65 4.65
C ASN A 28 16.01 12.92 3.58
N ASP A 29 15.73 13.18 2.30
CA ASP A 29 16.40 12.57 1.13
C ASP A 29 16.33 11.03 1.13
N MET A 30 15.29 10.48 1.77
CA MET A 30 15.09 9.06 1.95
C MET A 30 14.87 8.35 0.61
N ASN A 31 15.48 7.18 0.45
CA ASN A 31 15.22 6.29 -0.67
C ASN A 31 14.09 5.28 -0.38
N ILE A 32 13.58 4.61 -1.42
CA ILE A 32 12.42 3.72 -1.27
C ILE A 32 12.69 2.50 -0.36
N TYR A 33 13.95 2.06 -0.24
CA TYR A 33 14.34 0.94 0.60
C TYR A 33 14.34 1.33 2.07
N GLU A 34 14.86 2.52 2.39
CA GLU A 34 14.81 3.11 3.73
C GLU A 34 13.36 3.33 4.17
N LEU A 35 12.51 3.82 3.26
CA LEU A 35 11.07 3.98 3.53
C LEU A 35 10.40 2.63 3.83
N ALA A 36 10.75 1.58 3.07
CA ALA A 36 10.25 0.23 3.33
C ALA A 36 10.78 -0.35 4.65
N LEU A 37 12.05 -0.11 4.97
CA LEU A 37 12.65 -0.50 6.23
C LEU A 37 11.97 0.17 7.42
N GLN A 38 11.67 1.46 7.31
CA GLN A 38 11.01 2.25 8.35
C GLN A 38 9.58 1.77 8.61
N TYR A 39 8.78 1.65 7.56
CA TYR A 39 7.34 1.39 7.70
C TYR A 39 6.97 -0.09 7.77
N TYR A 40 7.70 -0.98 7.09
CA TYR A 40 7.34 -2.39 7.05
C TYR A 40 8.19 -3.24 7.97
N GLY A 41 9.50 -3.03 8.02
CA GLY A 41 10.31 -4.15 8.52
C GLY A 41 11.63 -4.30 7.83
N ARG A 42 11.55 -4.15 6.51
CA ARG A 42 12.36 -4.88 5.57
C ARG A 42 12.46 -4.02 4.31
N GLU A 43 13.69 -3.76 3.90
CA GLU A 43 13.94 -3.06 2.64
C GLU A 43 13.28 -3.77 1.46
N SER A 44 13.23 -5.12 1.47
CA SER A 44 12.63 -5.93 0.41
C SER A 44 11.13 -5.67 0.16
N GLU A 45 10.43 -5.03 1.11
CA GLU A 45 9.03 -4.61 0.93
C GLU A 45 8.86 -3.34 0.12
N TYR A 46 9.95 -2.72 -0.36
CA TYR A 46 9.91 -1.60 -1.31
C TYR A 46 9.03 -1.90 -2.53
N SER A 47 8.97 -3.17 -2.94
CA SER A 47 8.16 -3.61 -4.08
C SER A 47 6.67 -3.32 -3.92
N GLN A 48 6.17 -3.27 -2.68
CA GLN A 48 4.77 -2.94 -2.39
C GLN A 48 4.51 -1.44 -2.55
N ILE A 49 5.45 -0.60 -2.08
CA ILE A 49 5.44 0.85 -2.31
C ILE A 49 5.46 1.13 -3.80
N TYR A 50 6.39 0.50 -4.53
CA TYR A 50 6.53 0.73 -5.96
C TYR A 50 5.26 0.35 -6.72
N ARG A 51 4.68 -0.83 -6.46
CA ARG A 51 3.44 -1.28 -7.12
C ARG A 51 2.26 -0.33 -6.90
N ALA A 52 2.14 0.25 -5.70
CA ALA A 52 1.05 1.16 -5.35
C ALA A 52 1.21 2.57 -5.94
N ASN A 53 2.42 2.94 -6.37
CA ASN A 53 2.79 4.27 -6.84
C ASN A 53 3.46 4.24 -8.22
N ARG A 54 3.14 3.23 -9.04
CA ARG A 54 3.68 3.04 -10.41
C ARG A 54 3.43 4.24 -11.34
N ASP A 55 2.43 5.04 -11.02
CA ASP A 55 2.04 6.27 -11.70
C ASP A 55 3.00 7.44 -11.43
N VAL A 56 3.70 7.43 -10.29
CA VAL A 56 4.58 8.55 -9.88
C VAL A 56 6.04 8.14 -9.65
N ILE A 57 6.31 6.86 -9.36
CA ILE A 57 7.66 6.33 -9.19
C ILE A 57 8.16 5.75 -10.52
N PRO A 58 9.28 6.24 -11.08
CA PRO A 58 9.87 5.69 -12.29
C PRO A 58 10.47 4.29 -12.05
N GLU A 59 10.73 3.56 -13.13
CA GLU A 59 11.37 2.22 -13.05
C GLU A 59 12.75 2.23 -12.38
N THR A 60 13.42 3.38 -12.35
CA THR A 60 14.69 3.58 -11.63
C THR A 60 14.53 3.57 -10.11
N LEU A 61 13.29 3.50 -9.60
CA LEU A 61 12.93 3.52 -8.17
C LEU A 61 13.33 4.80 -7.43
N LYS A 62 13.72 5.83 -8.18
CA LYS A 62 14.13 7.11 -7.61
C LYS A 62 12.90 7.81 -7.04
N ILE A 63 12.94 8.10 -5.74
CA ILE A 63 12.03 8.99 -5.04
C ILE A 63 12.80 10.23 -4.56
N VAL A 64 12.09 11.33 -4.32
CA VAL A 64 12.68 12.61 -3.87
C VAL A 64 11.78 13.25 -2.81
N ASN A 65 12.34 14.17 -2.02
CA ASN A 65 11.58 14.89 -1.00
C ASN A 65 10.34 15.57 -1.56
N GLY A 66 9.26 15.56 -0.79
CA GLY A 66 7.97 16.14 -1.16
C GLY A 66 7.07 15.23 -1.99
N MET A 67 7.54 14.07 -2.45
CA MET A 67 6.66 13.08 -3.10
C MET A 67 5.64 12.52 -2.11
N LEU A 68 4.35 12.57 -2.47
CA LEU A 68 3.28 11.92 -1.72
C LEU A 68 3.13 10.48 -2.22
N LEU A 69 3.39 9.50 -1.36
CA LEU A 69 3.37 8.08 -1.69
C LEU A 69 2.30 7.34 -0.89
N LYS A 70 1.61 6.41 -1.55
CA LYS A 70 0.71 5.44 -0.93
C LYS A 70 1.51 4.26 -0.38
N LEU A 71 1.45 4.04 0.92
CA LEU A 71 2.05 2.87 1.58
C LEU A 71 0.95 1.87 1.94
N PRO A 72 0.85 0.72 1.25
CA PRO A 72 -0.13 -0.31 1.57
C PRO A 72 0.03 -0.82 3.01
N ILE A 73 -1.05 -0.93 3.75
CA ILE A 73 -1.06 -1.48 5.11
C ILE A 73 -0.93 -3.02 5.01
N THR A 74 0.31 -3.50 4.98
CA THR A 74 0.66 -4.93 5.02
C THR A 74 0.59 -5.49 6.45
N GLN A 75 0.76 -6.80 6.61
CA GLN A 75 0.89 -7.40 7.95
C GLN A 75 2.10 -6.82 8.69
N ASN A 76 3.23 -6.71 7.99
CA ASN A 76 4.47 -6.16 8.56
C ASN A 76 4.32 -4.69 8.95
N PHE A 77 3.53 -3.90 8.19
CA PHE A 77 3.13 -2.55 8.60
C PHE A 77 2.37 -2.56 9.94
N ARG A 78 1.40 -3.47 10.11
CA ARG A 78 0.57 -3.55 11.33
C ARG A 78 1.35 -4.05 12.55
N GLU A 79 2.36 -4.88 12.34
CA GLU A 79 3.17 -5.48 13.41
C GLU A 79 4.29 -4.55 13.91
N ARG A 80 4.54 -3.43 13.23
CA ARG A 80 5.48 -2.41 13.69
C ARG A 80 4.87 -1.66 14.88
N PRO A 81 5.52 -1.66 16.07
CA PRO A 81 5.06 -0.85 17.19
C PRO A 81 5.08 0.63 16.75
N PHE A 82 3.90 1.25 16.73
CA PHE A 82 3.59 2.59 16.23
C PHE A 82 4.76 3.59 16.38
N ILE A 83 5.61 3.71 15.35
CA ILE A 83 6.33 4.96 15.04
C ILE A 83 5.30 5.88 14.35
N LEU A 84 4.17 6.12 15.02
CA LEU A 84 3.15 7.11 14.63
C LEU A 84 2.78 7.98 15.84
N ASN A 85 3.53 7.88 16.94
CA ASN A 85 3.55 8.90 17.98
C ASN A 85 4.80 9.76 17.75
N GLN A 86 4.75 10.65 16.76
CA GLN A 86 5.61 11.82 16.74
C GLN A 86 4.77 12.95 17.34
N ASN A 87 5.09 13.29 18.60
CA ASN A 87 4.64 14.52 19.28
C ASN A 87 5.26 15.75 18.60
#